data_AF-A0A1C1CV32-F1
#
_entry.id   AF-A0A1C1CV32-F1
#
_cell.length_a   1.000
_cell.length_b   1.000
_cell.length_c   1.000
_cell.angle_alpha   90.00
_cell.angle_beta   90.00
_cell.angle_gamma   90.00
#
_symmetry.space_group_name_H-M   'P 1'
#
loop_
_entity.id
_entity.type
_entity.pdbx_description
1 polymer ?
#
loop_
_entity_poly.entity_id
_entity_poly.type
_entity_poly.pdbx_seq_one_letter_code
_entity_poly.pdbx_strand_id
1 'polypeptide(L)'
;MPSSVPPTQHFPGAQQKYDIPLIAGDNVFLGDVIGRYLSAIHAANRSLMYPSTDSNDPAPISGGLFRMKKGQPFTATYRYHETLIVLEGSFIVSDDSGNQSTAAAGDIYWIPKGATVTIGTDDYGLAFYTAQRMKRT
;
A
#
# COMPACT_ATOMS: atom_id res chain seq x y z
N MET A 1 -13.62 25.27 -17.47
CA MET A 1 -12.21 25.49 -17.11
C MET A 1 -11.52 24.13 -17.15
N PRO A 2 -10.51 23.87 -18.01
CA PRO A 2 -9.73 22.66 -17.86
C PRO A 2 -9.08 22.71 -16.47
N SER A 3 -9.31 21.68 -15.64
CA SER A 3 -8.56 21.57 -14.39
C SER A 3 -7.08 21.56 -14.75
N SER A 4 -6.29 22.51 -14.26
CA SER A 4 -4.85 22.45 -14.47
C SER A 4 -4.37 21.10 -13.94
N VAL A 5 -3.76 20.30 -14.83
CA VAL A 5 -3.15 19.04 -14.43
C VAL A 5 -2.10 19.39 -13.38
N PRO A 6 -2.12 18.79 -12.17
CA PRO A 6 -1.12 19.06 -11.16
C PRO A 6 0.29 18.79 -11.71
N PRO A 7 1.31 19.57 -11.33
CA PRO A 7 2.68 19.32 -11.77
C PRO A 7 3.17 17.96 -11.24
N THR A 8 4.13 17.37 -11.95
CA THR A 8 4.84 16.18 -11.49
C THR A 8 5.47 16.45 -10.13
N GLN A 9 5.29 15.53 -9.20
CA GLN A 9 5.87 15.59 -7.86
C GLN A 9 7.11 14.68 -7.80
N HIS A 10 8.19 15.19 -7.21
CA HIS A 10 9.43 14.44 -6.99
C HIS A 10 9.74 14.40 -5.49
N PHE A 11 9.99 13.20 -4.97
CA PHE A 11 10.28 12.95 -3.56
C PHE A 11 11.70 12.40 -3.41
N PRO A 12 12.73 13.26 -3.39
CA PRO A 12 14.13 12.84 -3.45
C PRO A 12 14.54 12.03 -2.22
N GLY A 13 14.94 10.77 -2.43
CA GLY A 13 15.37 9.87 -1.36
C GLY A 13 14.24 9.45 -0.41
N ALA A 14 12.99 9.43 -0.88
CA ALA A 14 11.83 9.07 -0.05
C ALA A 14 12.00 7.71 0.63
N GLN A 15 12.59 6.71 -0.04
CA GLN A 15 12.88 5.40 0.52
C GLN A 15 13.66 5.48 1.85
N GLN A 16 14.61 6.43 1.97
CA GLN A 16 15.44 6.60 3.16
C GLN A 16 14.92 7.65 4.14
N LYS A 17 14.29 8.73 3.64
CA LYS A 17 13.96 9.93 4.43
C LYS A 17 12.52 9.97 4.92
N TYR A 18 11.62 9.23 4.28
CA TYR A 18 10.21 9.27 4.65
C TYR A 18 10.00 8.53 5.97
N ASP A 19 9.47 9.23 6.97
CA ASP A 19 9.09 8.65 8.24
C ASP A 19 7.80 7.85 8.05
N ILE A 20 7.92 6.51 8.04
CA ILE A 20 6.81 5.61 7.72
C ILE A 20 5.98 5.42 9.00
N PRO A 21 4.69 5.83 9.02
CA PRO A 21 3.87 5.71 10.21
C PRO A 21 3.61 4.25 10.60
N LEU A 22 3.58 3.98 11.90
CA LEU A 22 3.11 2.70 12.45
C LEU A 22 1.60 2.55 12.19
N ILE A 23 1.16 1.37 11.72
CA ILE A 23 -0.25 1.10 11.41
C ILE A 23 -0.85 -0.10 12.15
N ALA A 24 -0.02 -1.05 12.60
CA ALA A 24 -0.46 -2.21 13.34
C ALA A 24 0.67 -2.76 14.21
N GLY A 25 0.30 -3.27 15.40
CA GLY A 25 1.26 -3.77 16.37
C GLY A 25 2.33 -2.73 16.72
N ASP A 26 3.55 -3.20 16.88
CA ASP A 26 4.77 -2.40 17.09
C ASP A 26 5.77 -2.54 15.92
N ASN A 27 5.41 -3.31 14.89
CA ASN A 27 6.33 -3.75 13.85
C ASN A 27 5.85 -3.50 12.40
N VAL A 28 4.62 -3.03 12.18
CA VAL A 28 4.04 -2.83 10.83
C VAL A 28 3.87 -1.34 10.53
N PHE A 29 4.59 -0.85 9.54
CA PHE A 29 4.62 0.55 9.14
C PHE A 29 4.15 0.71 7.70
N LEU A 30 3.26 1.68 7.45
CA LEU A 30 2.77 1.98 6.12
C LEU A 30 2.46 3.47 6.01
N GLY A 31 2.99 4.12 4.97
CA GLY A 31 2.66 5.50 4.68
C GLY A 31 2.62 5.78 3.18
N ASP A 32 1.60 6.54 2.78
CA ASP A 32 1.43 7.00 1.41
C ASP A 32 2.39 8.17 1.15
N VAL A 33 3.32 7.99 0.23
CA VAL A 33 4.20 9.05 -0.25
C VAL A 33 3.47 9.86 -1.32
N ILE A 34 2.91 9.15 -2.31
CA ILE A 34 2.19 9.71 -3.45
C ILE A 34 0.69 9.43 -3.38
N GLY A 35 -0.09 10.20 -4.13
CA GLY A 35 -1.53 10.04 -4.28
C GLY A 35 -2.28 11.33 -4.06
N ARG A 36 -3.57 11.34 -4.40
CA ARG A 36 -4.46 12.47 -4.09
C ARG A 36 -5.02 12.33 -2.70
N TYR A 37 -4.92 13.42 -1.93
CA TYR A 37 -5.62 13.54 -0.65
C TYR A 37 -7.13 13.51 -0.86
N LEU A 38 -7.82 12.92 0.11
CA LEU A 38 -9.25 13.04 0.26
C LEU A 38 -9.60 14.52 0.47
N SER A 39 -10.29 15.15 -0.49
CA SER A 39 -10.83 16.49 -0.25
C SER A 39 -11.96 16.40 0.78
N ALA A 40 -12.24 17.49 1.49
CA ALA A 40 -13.34 17.53 2.46
C ALA A 40 -14.70 17.13 1.83
N ILE A 41 -14.92 17.47 0.55
CA ILE A 41 -16.13 17.09 -0.20
C ILE A 41 -16.20 15.57 -0.40
N HIS A 42 -15.07 14.92 -0.70
CA HIS A 42 -15.01 13.47 -0.84
C HIS A 42 -14.97 12.75 0.51
N ALA A 43 -14.48 13.38 1.59
CA ALA A 43 -14.43 12.78 2.92
C ALA A 43 -15.82 12.45 3.47
N ALA A 44 -16.81 13.27 3.14
CA ALA A 44 -18.21 12.98 3.44
C ALA A 44 -18.70 11.70 2.75
N ASN A 45 -18.11 11.34 1.60
CA ASN A 45 -18.47 10.18 0.79
C ASN A 45 -17.40 9.09 0.93
N ARG A 46 -17.30 8.48 2.13
CA ARG A 46 -16.32 7.41 2.45
C ARG A 46 -16.29 6.25 1.45
N SER A 47 -17.34 6.07 0.66
CA SER A 47 -17.35 5.19 -0.52
C SER A 47 -16.11 5.39 -1.39
N LEU A 48 -15.68 6.64 -1.60
CA LEU A 48 -14.53 7.01 -2.43
C LEU A 48 -13.16 6.75 -1.81
N MET A 49 -13.10 6.49 -0.48
CA MET A 49 -11.88 6.03 0.16
C MET A 49 -11.53 4.60 -0.30
N TYR A 50 -12.55 3.87 -0.75
CA TYR A 50 -12.44 2.54 -1.31
C TYR A 50 -12.70 2.62 -2.82
N PRO A 51 -12.20 1.67 -3.61
CA PRO A 51 -12.61 1.59 -4.99
C PRO A 51 -14.12 1.40 -5.01
N SER A 52 -14.77 2.22 -5.83
CA SER A 52 -16.15 2.00 -6.24
C SER A 52 -16.38 0.53 -6.57
N THR A 53 -17.57 0.03 -6.27
CA THR A 53 -18.03 -1.24 -6.84
C THR A 53 -18.39 -1.09 -8.31
N ASP A 54 -18.57 0.15 -8.78
CA ASP A 54 -18.74 0.48 -10.18
C ASP A 54 -17.37 0.49 -10.89
N SER A 55 -17.20 -0.40 -11.86
CA SER A 55 -15.99 -0.48 -12.69
C SER A 55 -15.68 0.80 -13.46
N ASN A 56 -16.65 1.71 -13.59
CA ASN A 56 -16.51 2.95 -14.34
C ASN A 56 -16.04 4.15 -13.52
N ASP A 57 -16.04 4.08 -12.18
CA ASP A 57 -15.51 5.18 -11.36
C ASP A 57 -14.01 4.92 -11.15
N PRO A 58 -13.11 5.71 -11.80
CA PRO A 58 -11.68 5.48 -11.73
C PRO A 58 -11.20 5.83 -10.33
N ALA A 59 -11.20 4.85 -9.44
CA ALA A 59 -10.67 5.00 -8.11
C ALA A 59 -9.21 5.48 -8.21
N PRO A 60 -8.83 6.51 -7.44
CA PRO A 60 -7.52 7.11 -7.54
C PRO A 60 -6.43 6.11 -7.13
N ILE A 61 -5.19 6.40 -7.52
CA ILE A 61 -4.04 5.65 -7.06
C ILE A 61 -3.36 6.38 -5.90
N SER A 62 -2.91 5.61 -4.91
CA SER A 62 -1.90 6.02 -3.96
C SER A 62 -0.70 5.09 -4.07
N GLY A 63 0.41 5.52 -3.52
CA GLY A 63 1.59 4.69 -3.45
C GLY A 63 2.54 5.18 -2.37
N GLY A 64 3.33 4.28 -1.85
CA GLY A 64 4.12 4.60 -0.68
C GLY A 64 4.98 3.45 -0.22
N LEU A 65 5.44 3.55 1.02
CA LEU A 65 6.35 2.59 1.59
C LEU A 65 5.62 1.75 2.63
N PHE A 66 5.79 0.43 2.51
CA PHE A 66 5.42 -0.54 3.52
C PHE A 66 6.70 -1.10 4.13
N ARG A 67 6.85 -1.01 5.44
CA ARG A 67 7.98 -1.55 6.17
C ARG A 67 7.47 -2.47 7.27
N MET A 68 8.11 -3.61 7.42
CA MET A 68 7.85 -4.51 8.54
C MET A 68 9.17 -4.84 9.24
N LYS A 69 9.13 -4.89 10.56
CA LYS A 69 10.20 -5.48 11.38
C LYS A 69 9.75 -6.85 11.87
N LYS A 70 10.69 -7.68 12.29
CA LYS A 70 10.43 -8.96 12.95
C LYS A 70 9.45 -8.73 14.10
N GLY A 71 8.42 -9.56 14.16
CA GLY A 71 7.35 -9.45 15.12
C GLY A 71 6.16 -10.30 14.71
N GLN A 72 4.97 -9.89 15.15
CA GLN A 72 3.74 -10.60 14.78
C GLN A 72 3.47 -10.46 13.27
N PRO A 73 3.04 -11.55 12.59
CA PRO A 73 2.53 -11.47 11.23
C PRO A 73 1.34 -10.52 11.12
N PHE A 74 1.20 -9.85 10.00
CA PHE A 74 0.11 -8.94 9.67
C PHE A 74 -0.83 -9.58 8.65
N THR A 75 -2.06 -9.87 9.05
CA THR A 75 -3.11 -10.38 8.16
C THR A 75 -4.10 -9.28 7.80
N ALA A 76 -4.37 -9.10 6.51
CA ALA A 76 -5.36 -8.14 6.04
C ALA A 76 -6.12 -8.67 4.82
N THR A 77 -7.43 -8.36 4.77
CA THR A 77 -8.25 -8.51 3.57
C THR A 77 -8.24 -7.21 2.77
N TYR A 78 -7.78 -7.28 1.53
CA TYR A 78 -7.57 -6.12 0.67
C TYR A 78 -8.87 -5.69 -0.01
N ARG A 79 -9.27 -4.44 0.17
CA ARG A 79 -10.50 -3.88 -0.45
C ARG A 79 -10.29 -3.27 -1.83
N TYR A 80 -9.06 -3.33 -2.34
CA TYR A 80 -8.61 -2.78 -3.62
C TYR A 80 -7.51 -3.68 -4.19
N HIS A 81 -7.21 -3.50 -5.46
CA HIS A 81 -5.99 -4.04 -6.05
C HIS A 81 -4.78 -3.28 -5.50
N GLU A 82 -3.75 -4.03 -5.14
CA GLU A 82 -2.46 -3.50 -4.73
C GLU A 82 -1.35 -4.27 -5.46
N THR A 83 -0.32 -3.56 -5.87
CA THR A 83 0.95 -4.18 -6.28
C THR A 83 2.07 -3.60 -5.46
N LEU A 84 3.06 -4.42 -5.15
CA LEU A 84 4.25 -3.99 -4.44
C LEU A 84 5.50 -4.63 -5.02
N ILE A 85 6.61 -3.91 -4.93
CA ILE A 85 7.96 -4.43 -5.17
C ILE A 85 8.75 -4.37 -3.87
N VAL A 86 9.42 -5.46 -3.52
CA VAL A 86 10.31 -5.52 -2.36
C VAL A 86 11.59 -4.76 -2.70
N LEU A 87 11.97 -3.80 -1.86
CA LEU A 87 13.15 -2.95 -2.03
C LEU A 87 14.32 -3.43 -1.18
N GLU A 88 14.04 -3.87 0.06
CA GLU A 88 15.05 -4.29 1.03
C GLU A 88 14.51 -5.44 1.89
N GLY A 89 15.44 -6.23 2.44
CA GLY A 89 15.11 -7.32 3.36
C GLY A 89 14.31 -8.44 2.69
N SER A 90 13.38 -9.04 3.45
CA SER A 90 12.54 -10.13 2.96
C SER A 90 11.15 -10.12 3.60
N PHE A 91 10.19 -10.72 2.91
CA PHE A 91 8.85 -10.97 3.42
C PHE A 91 8.46 -12.42 3.24
N ILE A 92 7.78 -12.98 4.23
CA ILE A 92 7.06 -14.26 4.12
C ILE A 92 5.61 -13.91 3.86
N VAL A 93 5.08 -14.26 2.70
CA VAL A 93 3.73 -13.90 2.28
C VAL A 93 2.93 -15.17 2.02
N SER A 94 1.77 -15.29 2.67
CA SER A 94 0.81 -16.37 2.43
C SER A 94 -0.60 -15.85 2.19
N ASP A 95 -1.41 -16.64 1.48
CA ASP A 95 -2.81 -16.34 1.17
C ASP A 95 -3.75 -17.42 1.73
N ASP A 96 -5.05 -17.16 1.62
CA ASP A 96 -6.12 -18.09 2.01
C ASP A 96 -6.27 -19.29 1.07
N SER A 97 -5.59 -19.29 -0.08
CA SER A 97 -5.55 -20.41 -1.02
C SER A 97 -4.44 -21.42 -0.69
N GLY A 98 -3.68 -21.17 0.39
CA GLY A 98 -2.61 -22.04 0.88
C GLY A 98 -1.26 -21.81 0.20
N ASN A 99 -1.12 -20.78 -0.63
CA ASN A 99 0.16 -20.42 -1.20
C ASN A 99 1.02 -19.74 -0.14
N GLN A 100 2.32 -20.00 -0.17
CA GLN A 100 3.31 -19.27 0.63
C GLN A 100 4.56 -19.05 -0.20
N SER A 101 5.15 -17.86 -0.04
CA SER A 101 6.39 -17.46 -0.69
C SER A 101 7.28 -16.70 0.29
N THR A 102 8.59 -16.78 0.08
CA THR A 102 9.57 -15.90 0.74
C THR A 102 10.14 -14.99 -0.33
N ALA A 103 9.73 -13.72 -0.31
CA ALA A 103 10.20 -12.72 -1.24
C ALA A 103 11.44 -12.00 -0.72
N ALA A 104 12.36 -11.68 -1.63
CA ALA A 104 13.54 -10.86 -1.44
C ALA A 104 13.46 -9.59 -2.30
N ALA A 105 14.45 -8.69 -2.14
CA ALA A 105 14.53 -7.47 -2.95
C ALA A 105 14.47 -7.77 -4.46
N GLY A 106 13.58 -7.07 -5.17
CA GLY A 106 13.28 -7.26 -6.58
C GLY A 106 12.01 -8.04 -6.87
N ASP A 107 11.49 -8.82 -5.91
CA ASP A 107 10.25 -9.57 -6.09
C ASP A 107 9.03 -8.65 -6.11
N ILE A 108 8.03 -9.02 -6.90
CA ILE A 108 6.80 -8.26 -7.13
C ILE A 108 5.60 -9.10 -6.70
N TYR A 109 4.67 -8.49 -5.97
CA TYR A 109 3.36 -9.07 -5.71
C TYR A 109 2.26 -8.29 -6.44
N TRP A 110 1.27 -9.05 -6.89
CA TRP A 110 -0.05 -8.56 -7.24
C TRP A 110 -1.05 -9.13 -6.23
N ILE A 111 -1.70 -8.25 -5.48
CA ILE A 111 -2.70 -8.60 -4.48
C ILE A 111 -4.07 -8.17 -5.04
N PRO A 112 -4.91 -9.12 -5.50
CA PRO A 112 -6.21 -8.76 -6.04
C PRO A 112 -7.16 -8.29 -4.94
N LYS A 113 -8.06 -7.36 -5.30
CA LYS A 113 -9.19 -6.97 -4.44
C LYS A 113 -9.94 -8.22 -3.97
N GLY A 114 -10.16 -8.31 -2.66
CA GLY A 114 -10.81 -9.43 -1.99
C GLY A 114 -9.85 -10.45 -1.40
N ALA A 115 -8.57 -10.46 -1.79
CA ALA A 115 -7.59 -11.39 -1.24
C ALA A 115 -7.34 -11.13 0.25
N THR A 116 -7.23 -12.21 1.02
CA THR A 116 -6.71 -12.17 2.39
C THR A 116 -5.27 -12.64 2.37
N VAL A 117 -4.36 -11.77 2.79
CA VAL A 117 -2.92 -12.03 2.76
C VAL A 117 -2.36 -11.88 4.17
N THR A 118 -1.48 -12.78 4.56
CA THR A 118 -0.66 -12.67 5.77
C THR A 118 0.78 -12.40 5.40
N ILE A 119 1.36 -11.35 5.98
CA ILE A 119 2.74 -10.92 5.72
C ILE A 119 3.53 -11.02 7.02
N GLY A 120 4.69 -11.65 6.97
CA GLY A 120 5.68 -11.71 8.04
C GLY A 120 7.08 -11.40 7.53
N THR A 121 8.05 -11.38 8.43
CA THR A 121 9.48 -11.29 8.09
C THR A 121 10.31 -11.87 9.23
N ASP A 122 11.42 -12.52 8.92
CA ASP A 122 12.34 -13.06 9.91
C ASP A 122 13.24 -11.99 10.56
N ASP A 123 13.38 -10.83 9.91
CA ASP A 123 14.21 -9.70 10.36
C ASP A 123 13.56 -8.35 10.02
N TYR A 124 13.59 -7.94 8.74
CA TYR A 124 12.86 -6.77 8.25
C TYR A 124 12.56 -6.88 6.76
N GLY A 125 11.63 -6.07 6.29
CA GLY A 125 11.36 -5.87 4.87
C GLY A 125 10.91 -4.44 4.59
N LEU A 126 11.22 -3.94 3.39
CA LEU A 126 10.73 -2.67 2.85
C LEU A 126 10.21 -2.91 1.44
N ALA A 127 9.03 -2.37 1.13
CA ALA A 127 8.45 -2.43 -0.20
C ALA A 127 7.88 -1.06 -0.61
N PHE A 128 7.90 -0.79 -1.92
CA PHE A 128 7.06 0.26 -2.50
C PHE A 128 5.78 -0.38 -3.01
N TYR A 129 4.63 0.15 -2.59
CA TYR A 129 3.33 -0.31 -3.06
C TYR A 129 2.63 0.77 -3.87
N THR A 130 1.73 0.34 -4.75
CA THR A 130 0.69 1.18 -5.34
C THR A 130 -0.66 0.51 -5.17
N ALA A 131 -1.65 1.29 -4.73
CA ALA A 131 -2.97 0.80 -4.38
C ALA A 131 -4.03 1.63 -5.08
N GLN A 132 -5.11 0.99 -5.52
CA GLN A 132 -6.26 1.66 -6.13
C GLN A 132 -7.18 2.27 -5.05
N ARG A 133 -6.63 3.23 -4.30
CA ARG A 133 -7.35 4.02 -3.29
C ARG A 133 -6.79 5.44 -3.16
N MET A 134 -7.53 6.31 -2.46
CA MET A 134 -7.01 7.62 -2.06
C MET A 134 -5.86 7.49 -1.04
N LYS A 135 -4.99 8.50 -1.04
CA LYS A 135 -3.95 8.66 -0.01
C LYS A 135 -4.61 8.84 1.36
N ARG A 136 -4.14 8.08 2.35
CA ARG A 136 -4.53 8.20 3.75
C ARG A 136 -4.00 9.54 4.29
N THR A 137 -4.86 10.27 4.99
CA THR A 137 -4.51 11.50 5.71
C THR A 137 -3.66 11.19 6.93
#